data_AF-A0A836WRK1-F1
#
_entry.id   AF-A0A836WRK1-F1
#
_cell.length_a   1.000
_cell.length_b   1.000
_cell.length_c   1.000
_cell.angle_alpha   90.00
_cell.angle_beta   90.00
_cell.angle_gamma   90.00
#
_symmetry.space_group_name_H-M   'P 1'
#
loop_
_entity.id
_entity.type
_entity.pdbx_description
1 polymer ?
#
loop_
_entity_poly.entity_id
_entity_poly.type
_entity_poly.pdbx_seq_one_letter_code
_entity_poly.pdbx_strand_id
1 'polypeptide(L)'
;MDLQSVFSETDSTNPLDLVEEIVAANQWPYDRSGEAELSLTVAGTWCEYHLCLTWRDDFQALHLSCAFDARVPAHRQQESYELLALINQQMWLGHF
;
A
#
# COMPACT_ATOMS: atom_id res chain seq x y z
N MET A 1 10.34 -7.14 26.56
CA MET A 1 10.80 -6.56 25.27
C MET A 1 9.64 -5.70 24.83
N ASP A 2 9.63 -4.46 25.32
CA ASP A 2 8.47 -3.59 25.22
C ASP A 2 8.37 -3.01 23.82
N LEU A 3 7.24 -3.25 23.15
CA LEU A 3 6.88 -2.67 21.85
C LEU A 3 6.86 -1.13 21.85
N GLN A 4 7.01 -0.49 23.02
CA GLN A 4 7.11 0.95 23.17
C GLN A 4 8.52 1.50 22.92
N SER A 5 9.58 0.68 22.91
CA SER A 5 10.96 1.19 22.73
C SER A 5 11.42 1.28 21.27
N VAL A 6 10.61 0.84 20.31
CA VAL A 6 10.93 0.95 18.87
C VAL A 6 10.52 2.32 18.31
N PHE A 7 9.58 3.02 18.95
CA PHE A 7 9.16 4.38 18.58
C PHE A 7 9.94 5.46 19.35
N SER A 8 11.24 5.23 19.60
CA SER A 8 12.11 6.22 20.21
C SER A 8 12.28 7.39 19.24
N GLU A 9 11.68 8.54 19.55
CA GLU A 9 12.00 9.89 19.07
C GLU A 9 12.72 9.95 17.71
N THR A 10 12.03 9.63 16.61
CA THR A 10 12.52 10.01 15.29
C THR A 10 12.24 11.49 15.09
N ASP A 11 13.30 12.30 15.24
CA ASP A 11 13.48 13.54 14.47
C ASP A 11 12.79 13.41 13.12
N SER A 12 11.99 14.38 12.70
CA SER A 12 11.25 14.49 11.42
C SER A 12 11.81 13.65 10.24
N THR A 13 11.62 12.33 10.30
CA THR A 13 12.19 11.37 9.35
C THR A 13 11.06 11.05 8.39
N ASN A 14 11.38 11.07 7.10
CA ASN A 14 10.39 10.85 6.08
C ASN A 14 9.74 9.47 6.32
N PRO A 15 8.41 9.34 6.40
CA PRO A 15 7.77 8.05 6.68
C PRO A 15 8.10 6.97 5.65
N LEU A 16 8.53 7.36 4.44
CA LEU A 16 9.03 6.42 3.43
C LEU A 16 10.32 5.72 3.85
N ASP A 17 11.11 6.28 4.75
CA ASP A 17 12.34 5.65 5.25
C ASP A 17 12.02 4.40 6.06
N LEU A 18 10.99 4.46 6.90
CA LEU A 18 10.50 3.29 7.63
C LEU A 18 9.93 2.23 6.67
N VAL A 19 9.21 2.66 5.63
CA VAL A 19 8.70 1.74 4.61
C VAL A 19 9.87 1.07 3.89
N GLU A 20 10.89 1.82 3.52
CA GLU A 20 12.09 1.31 2.87
C GLU A 20 12.80 0.26 3.72
N GLU A 21 12.95 0.48 5.03
CA GLU A 21 13.51 -0.51 5.95
C GLU A 21 12.71 -1.83 5.94
N ILE A 22 11.37 -1.75 5.96
CA ILE A 22 10.50 -2.92 5.92
C ILE A 22 10.67 -3.66 4.60
N VAL A 23 10.70 -2.93 3.49
CA VAL A 23 10.80 -3.50 2.14
C VAL A 23 12.17 -4.16 1.92
N ALA A 24 13.24 -3.51 2.38
CA ALA A 24 14.60 -4.05 2.37
C ALA A 24 14.73 -5.29 3.25
N ALA A 25 14.13 -5.30 4.44
CA ALA A 25 14.13 -6.46 5.34
C ALA A 25 13.41 -7.69 4.73
N ASN A 26 12.38 -7.45 3.91
CA ASN A 26 11.67 -8.49 3.16
C ASN A 26 12.35 -8.85 1.82
N GLN A 27 13.44 -8.16 1.46
CA GLN A 27 14.16 -8.35 0.19
C GLN A 27 13.27 -8.19 -1.04
N TRP A 28 12.23 -7.34 -0.95
CA TRP A 28 11.38 -7.06 -2.09
C TRP A 28 12.05 -6.03 -3.01
N PRO A 29 11.95 -6.21 -4.33
CA PRO A 29 12.44 -5.20 -5.27
C PRO A 29 11.60 -3.93 -5.14
N TYR A 30 12.28 -2.81 -4.98
CA TYR A 30 11.67 -1.49 -4.90
C TYR A 30 12.50 -0.45 -5.65
N ASP A 31 11.85 0.64 -6.00
CA ASP A 31 12.45 1.82 -6.60
C ASP A 31 12.06 3.04 -5.79
N ARG A 32 13.06 3.81 -5.37
CA ARG A 32 12.87 5.06 -4.62
C ARG A 32 13.11 6.24 -5.55
N SER A 33 12.05 6.98 -5.85
CA SER A 33 12.11 8.15 -6.70
C SER A 33 12.20 9.41 -5.83
N GLY A 34 13.43 9.79 -5.52
CA GLY A 34 13.73 10.93 -4.66
C GLY A 34 13.23 10.72 -3.22
N GLU A 35 12.80 11.81 -2.59
CA GLU A 35 12.35 11.77 -1.19
C GLU A 35 10.86 11.50 -1.05
N ALA A 36 10.04 11.73 -2.08
CA ALA A 36 8.59 11.75 -1.93
C ALA A 36 7.89 10.48 -2.42
N GLU A 37 8.57 9.54 -3.08
CA GLU A 37 7.91 8.38 -3.68
C GLU A 37 8.73 7.09 -3.56
N LEU A 38 8.03 5.99 -3.26
CA LEU A 38 8.56 4.64 -3.24
C LEU A 38 7.59 3.69 -3.95
N SER A 39 8.09 2.96 -4.94
CA SER A 39 7.32 1.96 -5.69
C SER A 39 7.88 0.57 -5.47
N LEU A 40 7.02 -0.42 -5.27
CA LEU A 40 7.44 -1.81 -5.06
C LEU A 40 6.42 -2.81 -5.60
N THR A 41 6.89 -4.04 -5.83
CA THR A 41 6.01 -5.17 -6.15
C THR A 41 6.14 -6.26 -5.10
N VAL A 42 5.00 -6.72 -4.58
CA VAL A 42 4.93 -7.76 -3.56
C VAL A 42 4.16 -8.94 -4.12
N ALA A 43 4.76 -10.13 -4.05
CA ALA A 43 4.09 -11.37 -4.42
C ALA A 43 3.02 -11.72 -3.38
N GLY A 44 1.77 -11.80 -3.82
CA GLY A 44 0.64 -12.27 -3.01
C GLY A 44 0.29 -13.73 -3.27
N THR A 45 -0.60 -14.28 -2.45
CA THR A 45 -1.13 -15.64 -2.63
C THR A 45 -1.97 -15.78 -3.91
N TRP A 46 -2.63 -14.71 -4.34
CA TRP A 46 -3.59 -14.73 -5.46
C TRP A 46 -3.14 -13.92 -6.68
N CYS A 47 -2.37 -12.87 -6.47
CA CYS A 47 -1.87 -11.97 -7.51
C CYS A 47 -0.64 -11.22 -7.02
N GLU A 48 0.04 -10.55 -7.94
CA GLU A 48 1.08 -9.58 -7.62
C GLU A 48 0.44 -8.23 -7.27
N TYR A 49 0.94 -7.61 -6.20
CA TYR A 49 0.55 -6.29 -5.76
C TYR A 49 1.59 -5.28 -6.20
N HIS A 50 1.19 -4.31 -7.01
CA HIS A 50 2.00 -3.15 -7.35
C HIS A 50 1.62 -2.00 -6.42
N LEU A 51 2.54 -1.63 -5.55
CA LEU A 51 2.35 -0.61 -4.55
C LEU A 51 3.14 0.64 -4.94
N CYS A 52 2.51 1.80 -4.79
CA CYS A 52 3.16 3.11 -4.90
C CYS A 52 2.80 3.90 -3.64
N LEU A 53 3.81 4.33 -2.91
CA LEU A 53 3.68 5.16 -1.72
C LEU A 53 4.23 6.54 -2.03
N THR A 54 3.45 7.57 -1.72
CA THR A 54 3.85 8.96 -1.92
C THR A 54 3.71 9.71 -0.60
N TRP A 55 4.79 10.33 -0.13
CA TRP A 55 4.73 11.27 0.97
C TRP A 55 4.21 12.62 0.49
N ARG A 56 3.15 13.11 1.13
CA ARG A 56 2.48 14.38 0.82
C ARG A 56 2.77 15.37 1.93
N ASP A 57 3.85 16.14 1.77
CA ASP A 57 4.26 17.18 2.74
C ASP A 57 3.17 18.21 3.01
N ASP A 58 2.35 18.53 2.01
CA ASP A 58 1.24 19.47 2.09
C ASP A 58 0.15 19.03 3.06
N PHE A 59 -0.07 17.72 3.18
CA PHE A 59 -1.06 17.13 4.08
C PHE A 59 -0.44 16.38 5.25
N GLN A 60 0.89 16.34 5.34
CA GLN A 60 1.66 15.50 6.27
C GLN A 60 1.11 14.06 6.29
N ALA A 61 0.85 13.52 5.11
CA ALA A 61 0.15 12.25 4.93
C ALA A 61 0.90 11.32 3.98
N LEU A 62 0.85 10.02 4.27
CA LEU A 62 1.34 8.99 3.37
C LEU A 62 0.18 8.51 2.48
N HIS A 63 0.29 8.73 1.18
CA HIS A 63 -0.66 8.22 0.20
C HIS A 63 -0.20 6.85 -0.29
N LEU A 64 -1.05 5.83 -0.13
CA LEU A 64 -0.79 4.48 -0.60
C LEU A 64 -1.73 4.15 -1.76
N SER A 65 -1.16 3.84 -2.91
CA SER A 65 -1.87 3.27 -4.05
C SER A 65 -1.46 1.81 -4.23
N CYS A 66 -2.45 0.95 -4.46
CA CYS A 66 -2.25 -0.48 -4.68
C CYS A 66 -3.03 -0.92 -5.91
N ALA A 67 -2.33 -1.42 -6.92
CA ALA A 67 -2.91 -2.07 -8.08
C ALA A 67 -2.63 -3.56 -8.01
N PHE A 68 -3.62 -4.37 -8.39
CA PHE A 68 -3.50 -5.82 -8.42
C PHE A 68 -4.35 -6.39 -9.55
N ASP A 69 -3.83 -7.40 -10.25
CA ASP A 69 -4.56 -8.11 -11.30
C ASP A 69 -5.24 -9.36 -10.72
N ALA A 70 -6.46 -9.18 -10.22
CA ALA A 70 -7.28 -10.29 -9.76
C ALA A 70 -8.00 -10.96 -10.93
N ARG A 71 -7.62 -12.20 -11.26
CA ARG A 71 -8.28 -12.97 -12.32
C ARG A 71 -9.54 -13.65 -11.80
N VAL A 72 -10.69 -13.11 -12.17
CA VAL A 72 -12.01 -13.66 -11.83
C VAL A 72 -12.47 -14.65 -12.91
N PRO A 73 -12.76 -15.92 -12.58
CA PRO A 73 -13.35 -16.87 -13.53
C PRO A 73 -14.70 -16.36 -14.08
N ALA A 74 -14.98 -16.59 -15.37
CA ALA A 74 -16.18 -16.08 -16.04
C ALA A 74 -17.49 -16.40 -15.28
N HIS A 75 -17.58 -17.60 -14.70
CA HIS A 75 -18.77 -18.04 -13.93
C HIS A 75 -18.95 -17.35 -12.57
N ARG A 76 -18.00 -16.51 -12.13
CA ARG A 76 -18.06 -15.76 -10.86
C ARG A 76 -18.04 -14.24 -11.05
N GLN A 77 -18.13 -13.77 -12.30
CA GLN A 77 -18.01 -12.33 -12.59
C GLN A 77 -19.14 -11.54 -11.91
N GLN A 78 -20.36 -12.08 -11.92
CA GLN A 78 -21.50 -11.41 -11.32
C GLN A 78 -21.34 -11.23 -9.80
N GLU A 79 -21.00 -12.29 -9.08
CA GLU A 79 -20.77 -12.26 -7.64
C GLU A 79 -19.59 -11.35 -7.27
N SER A 80 -18.57 -11.29 -8.14
CA SER A 80 -17.42 -10.40 -7.95
C SER A 80 -17.80 -8.93 -8.12
N TYR A 81 -18.65 -8.60 -9.10
CA TYR A 81 -19.17 -7.23 -9.25
C TYR A 81 -20.03 -6.81 -8.06
N GLU A 82 -20.88 -7.71 -7.55
CA GLU A 82 -21.69 -7.46 -6.35
C GLU A 82 -20.79 -7.21 -5.12
N LEU A 83 -19.76 -8.03 -4.93
CA LEU A 83 -18.79 -7.84 -3.86
C LEU A 83 -18.06 -6.51 -3.97
N LEU A 84 -17.59 -6.15 -5.17
CA LEU A 84 -16.91 -4.88 -5.41
C LEU A 84 -17.83 -3.68 -5.12
N ALA A 85 -19.11 -3.78 -5.47
CA ALA A 85 -20.09 -2.73 -5.15
C ALA A 85 -20.28 -2.58 -3.63
N LEU A 86 -20.36 -3.69 -2.88
CA LEU A 86 -20.47 -3.67 -1.42
C LEU A 86 -19.21 -3.08 -0.75
N ILE A 87 -18.02 -3.42 -1.26
CA ILE A 87 -16.77 -2.82 -0.80
C ILE A 87 -16.76 -1.32 -1.08
N ASN A 88 -17.15 -0.90 -2.29
CA ASN A 88 -17.17 0.51 -2.69
C ASN A 88 -18.05 1.34 -1.74
N GLN A 89 -19.24 0.85 -1.41
CA GLN A 89 -20.16 1.51 -0.46
C GLN A 89 -19.56 1.77 0.93
N GLN A 90 -18.54 1.02 1.34
CA GLN A 90 -17.89 1.20 2.64
C GLN A 90 -16.71 2.18 2.58
N MET A 91 -16.26 2.59 1.39
CA MET A 91 -15.16 3.52 1.25
C MET A 91 -15.63 4.97 1.42
N TRP A 92 -14.93 5.75 2.25
CA TRP A 92 -15.26 7.16 2.50
C TRP A 92 -15.28 8.06 1.26
N LEU A 93 -14.52 7.71 0.22
CA LEU A 93 -14.49 8.41 -1.07
C LEU A 93 -15.09 7.55 -2.22
N GLY A 94 -15.74 6.44 -1.90
CA GLY A 94 -16.28 5.47 -2.86
C GLY A 94 -17.79 5.56 -3.01
N HIS A 95 -18.25 6.51 -3.83
CA HIS A 95 -19.61 6.48 -4.38
C HIS A 95 -19.52 6.90 -5.85
N PHE A 96 -19.23 5.93 -6.71
CA PHE A 96 -19.33 6.03 -8.16
C PHE A 96 -20.20 4.89 -8.68
#